data_AF-A0A7R9I4I2-F1
#
_entry.id   AF-A0A7R9I4I2-F1
#
_cell.length_a   1.000
_cell.length_b   1.000
_cell.length_c   1.000
_cell.angle_alpha   90.00
_cell.angle_beta   90.00
_cell.angle_gamma   90.00
#
_symmetry.space_group_name_H-M   'P 1'
#
loop_
_entity.id
_entity.type
_entity.pdbx_description
1 polymer ?
#
loop_
_entity_poly.entity_id
_entity_poly.type
_entity_poly.pdbx_seq_one_letter_code
_entity_poly.pdbx_strand_id
1 'polypeptide(L)'
;MGHRARSRTRRNCPSLQEQLVHTTFLEELVFWTVKFEFPQKMVCLLLIMLPDTDYKEALTQAFVLHYSRISMMLERSTDPDTLSNRVVHVSVQLFSNESLAFRMAENLNLLHVMVISLKYMMGKILIQNTLHDADKNFHYVVDCGRQVMKEHCYWPLVSDLNNVLSHRPVAVKFMSDDNLLEMWFTFLAMFQGMNVNQREMTQHVEYEPNTYYAAFSAELEASAYPMWALVSHLIDSSSIDLTKRVLTSCLIALQDWLDAINFTHPHMNDSMQVSFHLPLHRYFSVFMCQAIKHQGLSLQEILPPRDVLTLIMMHPLRVQCFHWFPTFILTITITIISSHLISSHRDMERMSGVTWATISLTPLGISDEFMQPGQRMRD
;
A
#
# COMPACT_ATOMS: atom_id res chain seq x y z
N MET A 1 1.45 -14.22 20.48
CA MET A 1 0.29 -14.83 19.78
C MET A 1 0.49 -15.07 18.28
N GLY A 2 1.45 -14.41 17.60
CA GLY A 2 1.64 -14.50 16.13
C GLY A 2 2.08 -15.86 15.53
N HIS A 3 2.63 -16.79 16.32
CA HIS A 3 3.02 -18.12 15.79
C HIS A 3 1.83 -19.06 15.54
N ARG A 4 0.74 -18.93 16.33
CA ARG A 4 -0.47 -19.77 16.17
C ARG A 4 -1.30 -19.37 14.96
N ALA A 5 -1.43 -18.06 14.69
CA ALA A 5 -2.12 -17.52 13.51
C ALA A 5 -1.39 -17.87 12.20
N ARG A 6 -0.06 -17.67 12.13
CA ARG A 6 0.78 -18.08 10.97
C ARG A 6 0.62 -19.56 10.60
N SER A 7 0.41 -20.43 11.59
CA SER A 7 0.25 -21.88 11.37
C SER A 7 -1.15 -22.29 10.87
N ARG A 8 -2.17 -21.46 11.09
CA ARG A 8 -3.57 -21.73 10.69
C ARG A 8 -3.81 -21.31 9.23
N THR A 9 -3.33 -20.14 8.83
CA THR A 9 -3.49 -19.64 7.45
C THR A 9 -2.73 -20.48 6.43
N ARG A 10 -1.50 -20.95 6.76
CA ARG A 10 -0.71 -21.83 5.87
C ARG A 10 -1.28 -23.24 5.72
N ARG A 11 -1.96 -23.77 6.74
CA ARG A 11 -2.55 -25.12 6.67
C ARG A 11 -3.82 -25.19 5.83
N ASN A 12 -4.56 -24.08 5.74
CA ASN A 12 -5.85 -24.02 5.02
C ASN A 12 -5.74 -23.41 3.62
N CYS A 13 -4.54 -23.10 3.13
CA CYS A 13 -4.34 -22.45 1.84
C CYS A 13 -3.30 -23.22 1.01
N PRO A 14 -3.73 -24.08 0.06
CA PRO A 14 -2.84 -24.92 -0.75
C PRO A 14 -1.78 -24.13 -1.51
N SER A 15 -2.11 -22.91 -1.97
CA SER A 15 -1.18 -22.04 -2.69
C SER A 15 0.03 -21.60 -1.85
N LEU A 16 -0.07 -21.61 -0.53
CA LEU A 16 1.00 -21.21 0.40
C LEU A 16 1.80 -22.41 0.94
N GLN A 17 1.44 -23.63 0.54
CA GLN A 17 2.17 -24.85 0.93
C GLN A 17 3.46 -24.99 0.12
N GLU A 18 4.48 -25.58 0.75
CA GLU A 18 5.79 -25.81 0.13
C GLU A 18 5.66 -26.81 -1.04
N GLN A 19 4.98 -27.93 -0.79
CA GLN A 19 4.65 -28.92 -1.82
C GLN A 19 3.23 -28.66 -2.33
N LEU A 20 3.10 -28.47 -3.63
CA LEU A 20 1.82 -28.41 -4.32
C LEU A 20 1.68 -29.70 -5.14
N VAL A 21 0.63 -30.48 -4.85
CA VAL A 21 0.32 -31.71 -5.58
C VAL A 21 -0.67 -31.37 -6.68
N HIS A 22 -0.26 -31.55 -7.93
CA HIS A 22 -1.15 -31.34 -9.07
C HIS A 22 -2.07 -32.54 -9.26
N THR A 23 -3.35 -32.27 -9.47
CA THR A 23 -4.38 -33.28 -9.72
C THR A 23 -4.90 -33.24 -11.15
N THR A 24 -4.60 -32.16 -11.89
CA THR A 24 -5.03 -31.97 -13.27
C THR A 24 -3.84 -31.61 -14.17
N PHE A 25 -3.96 -31.93 -15.46
CA PHE A 25 -2.97 -31.52 -16.46
C PHE A 25 -2.86 -29.99 -16.58
N LEU A 26 -3.96 -29.26 -16.37
CA LEU A 26 -3.97 -27.80 -16.41
C LEU A 26 -3.10 -27.19 -15.30
N GLU A 27 -3.18 -27.73 -14.09
CA GLU A 27 -2.32 -27.29 -12.98
C GLU A 27 -0.83 -27.52 -13.30
N GLU A 28 -0.50 -28.66 -13.92
CA GLU A 28 0.86 -28.94 -14.37
C GLU A 28 1.32 -27.99 -15.50
N LEU A 29 0.45 -27.66 -16.45
CA LEU A 29 0.76 -26.65 -17.48
C LEU A 29 1.05 -25.27 -16.87
N VAL A 30 0.29 -24.87 -15.84
CA VAL A 30 0.56 -23.62 -15.11
C VAL A 30 1.89 -23.72 -14.37
N PHE A 31 2.20 -24.85 -13.74
CA PHE A 31 3.52 -25.07 -13.14
C PHE A 31 4.66 -24.85 -14.14
N TRP A 32 4.59 -25.47 -15.32
CA TRP A 32 5.61 -25.29 -16.35
C TRP A 32 5.65 -23.86 -16.89
N THR A 33 4.52 -23.18 -16.96
CA THR A 33 4.45 -21.74 -17.29
C THR A 33 5.23 -20.91 -16.29
N VAL A 34 5.07 -21.14 -14.99
CA VAL A 34 5.80 -20.42 -13.94
C VAL A 34 7.28 -20.84 -13.94
N LYS A 35 7.57 -22.13 -14.06
CA LYS A 35 8.94 -22.67 -14.01
C LYS A 35 9.84 -22.12 -15.13
N PHE A 36 9.26 -21.88 -16.30
CA PHE A 36 9.95 -21.33 -17.47
C PHE A 36 9.64 -19.84 -17.72
N GLU A 37 9.23 -19.10 -16.69
CA GLU A 37 9.09 -17.64 -16.75
C GLU A 37 8.14 -17.15 -17.86
N PHE A 38 6.94 -17.74 -17.88
CA PHE A 38 5.83 -17.42 -18.77
C PHE A 38 6.23 -17.48 -20.27
N PRO A 39 6.55 -18.66 -20.83
CA PRO A 39 6.86 -18.78 -22.25
C PRO A 39 5.67 -18.36 -23.11
N GLN A 40 5.90 -17.49 -24.10
CA GLN A 40 4.82 -16.92 -24.92
C GLN A 40 3.91 -17.98 -25.54
N LYS A 41 4.47 -19.08 -26.06
CA LYS A 41 3.66 -20.17 -26.66
C LYS A 41 2.74 -20.84 -25.66
N MET A 42 3.20 -21.02 -24.42
CA MET A 42 2.40 -21.60 -23.35
C MET A 42 1.32 -20.62 -22.90
N VAL A 43 1.67 -19.34 -22.74
CA VAL A 43 0.71 -18.27 -22.43
C VAL A 43 -0.39 -18.19 -23.49
N CYS A 44 -0.04 -18.18 -24.78
CA CYS A 44 -1.02 -18.17 -25.87
C CYS A 44 -1.94 -19.40 -25.84
N LEU A 45 -1.38 -20.59 -25.62
CA LEU A 45 -2.17 -21.83 -25.50
C LEU A 45 -3.14 -21.76 -24.33
N LEU A 46 -2.71 -21.27 -23.17
CA LEU A 46 -3.56 -21.16 -21.99
C LEU A 46 -4.67 -20.12 -22.20
N LEU A 47 -4.38 -19.00 -22.88
CA LEU A 47 -5.33 -17.90 -23.04
C LEU A 47 -6.32 -18.11 -24.19
N ILE A 48 -5.99 -18.86 -25.26
CA ILE A 48 -6.90 -19.04 -26.41
C ILE A 48 -8.18 -19.80 -26.05
N MET A 49 -8.15 -20.59 -24.98
CA MET A 49 -9.28 -21.39 -24.50
C MET A 49 -10.19 -20.64 -23.51
N LEU A 50 -9.85 -19.38 -23.14
CA LEU A 50 -10.65 -18.56 -22.22
C LEU A 50 -12.13 -18.29 -22.60
N PRO A 51 -12.57 -18.40 -23.88
CA PRO A 51 -13.98 -18.30 -24.20
C PRO A 51 -14.85 -19.38 -23.52
N ASP A 52 -14.26 -20.52 -23.17
CA ASP A 52 -14.92 -21.54 -22.35
C ASP A 52 -14.90 -21.13 -20.86
N THR A 53 -16.08 -21.00 -20.27
CA THR A 53 -16.24 -20.46 -18.91
C THR A 53 -15.73 -21.41 -17.83
N ASP A 54 -15.90 -22.72 -18.03
CA ASP A 54 -15.49 -23.74 -17.06
C ASP A 54 -13.96 -23.85 -17.07
N TYR A 55 -13.36 -23.80 -18.26
CA TYR A 55 -11.92 -23.70 -18.43
C TYR A 55 -11.36 -22.41 -17.83
N LYS A 56 -12.00 -21.24 -18.07
CA LYS A 56 -11.55 -19.98 -17.47
C LYS A 56 -11.52 -20.04 -15.95
N GLU A 57 -12.54 -20.63 -15.34
CA GLU A 57 -12.57 -20.84 -13.90
C GLU A 57 -11.46 -21.79 -13.44
N ALA A 58 -11.29 -22.94 -14.10
CA ALA A 58 -10.24 -23.90 -13.76
C ALA A 58 -8.82 -23.31 -13.91
N LEU A 59 -8.58 -22.53 -14.97
CA LEU A 59 -7.29 -21.85 -15.19
C LEU A 59 -7.03 -20.79 -14.11
N THR A 60 -8.04 -20.00 -13.76
CA THR A 60 -7.91 -19.03 -12.66
C THR A 60 -7.60 -19.73 -11.34
N GLN A 61 -8.28 -20.83 -11.01
CA GLN A 61 -7.97 -21.62 -9.81
C GLN A 61 -6.53 -22.13 -9.82
N ALA A 62 -6.08 -22.74 -10.93
CA ALA A 62 -4.71 -23.22 -11.11
C ALA A 62 -3.68 -22.09 -10.98
N PHE A 63 -3.99 -20.90 -11.50
CA PHE A 63 -3.15 -19.71 -11.37
C PHE A 63 -3.03 -19.26 -9.90
N VAL A 64 -4.14 -19.21 -9.16
CA VAL A 64 -4.15 -18.87 -7.72
C VAL A 64 -3.35 -19.88 -6.89
N LEU A 65 -3.42 -21.17 -7.22
CA LEU A 65 -2.60 -22.22 -6.57
C LEU A 65 -1.08 -21.97 -6.75
N HIS A 66 -0.68 -21.37 -7.87
CA HIS A 66 0.72 -21.07 -8.16
C HIS A 66 1.15 -19.65 -7.78
N TYR A 67 0.26 -18.81 -7.27
CA TYR A 67 0.51 -17.38 -7.08
C TYR A 67 1.74 -17.06 -6.20
N SER A 68 1.94 -17.81 -5.12
CA SER A 68 3.13 -17.65 -4.26
C SER A 68 4.44 -17.96 -5.00
N ARG A 69 4.41 -18.94 -5.90
CA ARG A 69 5.56 -19.34 -6.74
C ARG A 69 5.82 -18.31 -7.82
N ILE A 70 4.77 -17.68 -8.36
CA ILE A 70 4.88 -16.54 -9.28
C ILE A 70 5.61 -15.38 -8.58
N SER A 71 5.23 -15.05 -7.35
CA SER A 71 5.93 -14.03 -6.54
C SER A 71 7.42 -14.37 -6.35
N MET A 72 7.74 -15.61 -6.00
CA MET A 72 9.13 -16.06 -5.84
C MET A 72 9.94 -16.04 -7.15
N MET A 73 9.28 -16.31 -8.28
CA MET A 73 9.87 -16.24 -9.62
C MET A 73 10.16 -14.79 -10.00
N LEU A 74 9.21 -13.87 -9.82
CA LEU A 74 9.38 -12.44 -10.11
C LEU A 74 10.54 -11.83 -9.32
N GLU A 75 10.67 -12.18 -8.05
CA GLU A 75 11.76 -11.72 -7.18
C GLU A 75 13.16 -12.09 -7.72
N ARG A 76 13.29 -13.23 -8.41
CA ARG A 76 14.57 -13.79 -8.87
C ARG A 76 14.86 -13.52 -10.33
N SER A 77 13.98 -12.79 -11.02
CA SER A 77 14.09 -12.57 -12.46
C SER A 77 15.35 -11.78 -12.81
N THR A 78 16.02 -12.21 -13.88
CA THR A 78 17.10 -11.44 -14.52
C THR A 78 16.57 -10.45 -15.56
N ASP A 79 15.30 -10.57 -15.95
CA ASP A 79 14.60 -9.68 -16.88
C ASP A 79 13.21 -9.31 -16.29
N PRO A 80 13.17 -8.45 -15.25
CA PRO A 80 11.94 -8.12 -14.54
C PRO A 80 10.88 -7.46 -15.42
N ASP A 81 11.28 -6.59 -16.34
CA ASP A 81 10.35 -5.83 -17.20
C ASP A 81 9.55 -6.77 -18.11
N THR A 82 10.23 -7.63 -18.87
CA THR A 82 9.56 -8.54 -19.79
C THR A 82 8.67 -9.53 -19.02
N LEU A 83 9.18 -10.08 -17.93
CA LEU A 83 8.44 -11.07 -17.13
C LEU A 83 7.21 -10.45 -16.48
N SER A 84 7.34 -9.26 -15.90
CA SER A 84 6.24 -8.53 -15.25
C SER A 84 5.09 -8.27 -16.23
N ASN A 85 5.40 -7.81 -17.44
CA ASN A 85 4.40 -7.60 -18.48
C ASN A 85 3.65 -8.88 -18.87
N ARG A 86 4.36 -10.01 -18.96
CA ARG A 86 3.73 -11.31 -19.28
C ARG A 86 2.83 -11.81 -18.16
N VAL A 87 3.24 -11.66 -16.91
CA VAL A 87 2.42 -12.03 -15.75
C VAL A 87 1.14 -11.20 -15.73
N VAL A 88 1.26 -9.87 -15.85
CA VAL A 88 0.10 -8.96 -15.86
C VAL A 88 -0.83 -9.23 -17.03
N HIS A 89 -0.29 -9.52 -18.21
CA HIS A 89 -1.10 -9.87 -19.38
C HIS A 89 -1.96 -11.12 -19.15
N VAL A 90 -1.46 -12.11 -18.41
CA VAL A 90 -2.26 -13.30 -18.04
C VAL A 90 -3.25 -12.93 -16.94
N SER A 91 -2.78 -12.34 -15.85
CA SER A 91 -3.60 -12.12 -14.66
C SER A 91 -4.76 -11.15 -14.89
N VAL A 92 -4.61 -10.11 -15.72
CA VAL A 92 -5.71 -9.20 -16.08
C VAL A 92 -6.86 -9.93 -16.78
N GLN A 93 -6.56 -10.97 -17.58
CA GLN A 93 -7.59 -11.77 -18.26
C GLN A 93 -8.35 -12.68 -17.28
N LEU A 94 -7.68 -13.11 -16.21
CA LEU A 94 -8.24 -14.01 -15.19
C LEU A 94 -9.04 -13.24 -14.13
N PHE A 95 -8.54 -12.10 -13.66
CA PHE A 95 -9.10 -11.36 -12.52
C PHE A 95 -10.02 -10.18 -12.89
N SER A 96 -10.21 -9.89 -14.18
CA SER A 96 -11.12 -8.83 -14.65
C SER A 96 -12.61 -9.11 -14.42
N ASN A 97 -13.01 -10.38 -14.25
CA ASN A 97 -14.40 -10.73 -13.99
C ASN A 97 -14.70 -10.69 -12.48
N GLU A 98 -15.59 -9.77 -12.05
CA GLU A 98 -15.98 -9.60 -10.64
C GLU A 98 -16.43 -10.91 -9.99
N SER A 99 -17.35 -11.64 -10.62
CA SER A 99 -17.93 -12.86 -10.02
C SER A 99 -16.87 -13.94 -9.80
N LEU A 100 -15.94 -14.09 -10.75
CA LEU A 100 -14.84 -15.05 -10.66
C LEU A 100 -13.81 -14.61 -9.62
N ALA A 101 -13.39 -13.33 -9.62
CA ALA A 101 -12.47 -12.78 -8.64
C ALA A 101 -13.01 -12.95 -7.21
N PHE A 102 -14.31 -12.69 -7.01
CA PHE A 102 -14.97 -12.91 -5.73
C PHE A 102 -15.01 -14.39 -5.32
N ARG A 103 -15.33 -15.31 -6.25
CA ARG A 103 -15.23 -16.76 -5.98
C ARG A 103 -13.82 -17.19 -5.59
N MET A 104 -12.78 -16.65 -6.22
CA MET A 104 -11.39 -16.96 -5.86
C MET A 104 -11.03 -16.41 -4.48
N ALA A 105 -11.53 -15.22 -4.13
CA ALA A 105 -11.35 -14.64 -2.80
C ALA A 105 -12.04 -15.47 -1.71
N GLU A 106 -13.24 -16.00 -1.97
CA GLU A 106 -14.01 -16.87 -1.06
C GLU A 106 -13.38 -18.28 -0.92
N ASN A 107 -13.15 -18.96 -2.05
CA ASN A 107 -12.86 -20.39 -2.06
C ASN A 107 -11.37 -20.70 -1.92
N LEU A 108 -10.50 -19.82 -2.43
CA LEU A 108 -9.04 -20.04 -2.45
C LEU A 108 -8.28 -19.01 -1.62
N ASN A 109 -8.99 -18.16 -0.86
CA ASN A 109 -8.40 -17.10 -0.05
C ASN A 109 -7.50 -16.14 -0.86
N LEU A 110 -7.87 -15.84 -2.12
CA LEU A 110 -7.04 -15.06 -3.06
C LEU A 110 -6.39 -13.81 -2.42
N LEU A 111 -7.17 -13.01 -1.70
CA LEU A 111 -6.68 -11.80 -1.04
C LEU A 111 -5.56 -12.09 -0.02
N HIS A 112 -5.69 -13.16 0.77
CA HIS A 112 -4.64 -13.57 1.70
C HIS A 112 -3.39 -14.02 0.95
N VAL A 113 -3.56 -14.76 -0.15
CA VAL A 113 -2.45 -15.25 -0.97
C VAL A 113 -1.68 -14.06 -1.56
N MET A 114 -2.37 -13.05 -2.08
CA MET A 114 -1.78 -11.83 -2.63
C MET A 114 -1.01 -11.05 -1.56
N VAL A 115 -1.65 -10.73 -0.43
CA VAL A 115 -1.02 -9.95 0.65
C VAL A 115 0.16 -10.70 1.26
N ILE A 116 0.05 -12.01 1.49
CA ILE A 116 1.16 -12.82 2.02
C ILE A 116 2.32 -12.89 1.02
N SER A 117 2.04 -12.99 -0.28
CA SER A 117 3.07 -13.03 -1.32
C SER A 117 3.83 -11.70 -1.42
N LEU A 118 3.13 -10.56 -1.39
CA LEU A 118 3.72 -9.23 -1.32
C LEU A 118 4.56 -9.05 -0.05
N LYS A 119 4.00 -9.39 1.10
CA LYS A 119 4.67 -9.31 2.40
C LYS A 119 5.91 -10.20 2.48
N TYR A 120 5.89 -11.38 1.88
CA TYR A 120 7.04 -12.28 1.83
C TYR A 120 8.17 -11.71 0.97
N MET A 121 7.84 -11.16 -0.21
CA MET A 121 8.80 -10.51 -1.10
C MET A 121 9.48 -9.33 -0.40
N MET A 122 8.71 -8.42 0.21
CA MET A 122 9.25 -7.27 0.93
C MET A 122 10.01 -7.67 2.20
N GLY A 123 9.55 -8.70 2.90
CA GLY A 123 10.16 -9.20 4.13
C GLY A 123 11.62 -9.66 3.98
N LYS A 124 12.06 -10.01 2.76
CA LYS A 124 13.44 -10.44 2.47
C LYS A 124 14.43 -9.29 2.30
N ILE A 125 13.94 -8.10 2.04
CA ILE A 125 14.74 -6.91 1.76
C ILE A 125 14.68 -5.89 2.89
N LEU A 126 14.29 -6.32 4.09
CA LEU A 126 14.19 -5.43 5.23
C LEU A 126 15.57 -5.03 5.76
N ILE A 127 15.73 -3.75 6.05
CA ILE A 127 16.86 -3.14 6.74
C ILE A 127 16.37 -2.42 7.99
N GLN A 128 17.24 -2.28 8.99
CA GLN A 128 16.88 -1.56 10.21
C GLN A 128 16.62 -0.08 9.87
N ASN A 129 15.53 0.45 10.41
CA ASN A 129 15.19 1.85 10.25
C ASN A 129 16.11 2.74 11.09
N THR A 130 16.52 3.87 10.53
CA THR A 130 17.46 4.80 11.17
C THR A 130 16.79 6.12 11.57
N LEU A 131 15.45 6.18 11.55
CA LEU A 131 14.73 7.38 11.95
C LEU A 131 14.84 7.56 13.47
N HIS A 132 15.05 8.78 13.94
CA HIS A 132 15.21 9.10 15.35
C HIS A 132 16.44 8.42 15.99
N ASP A 133 16.31 7.97 17.24
CA ASP A 133 17.37 7.32 18.00
C ASP A 133 17.55 5.86 17.55
N ALA A 134 18.55 5.61 16.71
CA ALA A 134 18.80 4.29 16.13
C ALA A 134 19.04 3.18 17.18
N ASP A 135 19.55 3.52 18.37
CA ASP A 135 19.79 2.53 19.44
C ASP A 135 18.49 2.09 20.12
N LYS A 136 17.43 2.91 20.02
CA LYS A 136 16.09 2.61 20.57
C LYS A 136 15.07 2.26 19.49
N ASN A 137 15.44 2.40 18.22
CA ASN A 137 14.61 2.06 17.08
C ASN A 137 14.79 0.59 16.70
N PHE A 138 13.70 -0.18 16.81
CA PHE A 138 13.64 -1.58 16.42
C PHE A 138 12.74 -1.83 15.19
N HIS A 139 12.32 -0.75 14.53
CA HIS A 139 11.53 -0.81 13.30
C HIS A 139 12.40 -1.24 12.11
N TYR A 140 11.79 -1.96 11.18
CA TYR A 140 12.45 -2.41 9.94
C TYR A 140 11.66 -1.95 8.73
N VAL A 141 12.37 -1.46 7.72
CA VAL A 141 11.79 -0.93 6.48
C VAL A 141 12.40 -1.58 5.25
N VAL A 142 11.71 -1.52 4.12
CA VAL A 142 12.22 -2.01 2.85
C VAL A 142 13.48 -1.25 2.41
N ASP A 143 14.48 -1.98 1.92
CA ASP A 143 15.67 -1.43 1.29
C ASP A 143 15.38 -1.03 -0.16
N CYS A 144 15.17 0.26 -0.37
CA CYS A 144 14.92 0.85 -1.69
C CYS A 144 16.10 0.69 -2.68
N GLY A 145 17.27 0.27 -2.21
CA GLY A 145 18.43 -0.04 -3.06
C GLY A 145 18.39 -1.42 -3.69
N ARG A 146 17.49 -2.31 -3.26
CA ARG A 146 17.40 -3.68 -3.79
C ARG A 146 16.71 -3.73 -5.15
N GLN A 147 17.11 -4.72 -5.96
CA GLN A 147 16.56 -4.96 -7.30
C GLN A 147 15.03 -5.04 -7.30
N VAL A 148 14.44 -5.72 -6.31
CA VAL A 148 12.98 -5.83 -6.15
C VAL A 148 12.29 -4.46 -6.15
N MET A 149 12.91 -3.45 -5.53
CA MET A 149 12.39 -2.09 -5.45
C MET A 149 12.75 -1.26 -6.70
N LYS A 150 14.02 -1.32 -7.14
CA LYS A 150 14.51 -0.52 -8.26
C LYS A 150 13.89 -0.93 -9.61
N GLU A 151 13.75 -2.22 -9.83
CA GLU A 151 13.24 -2.82 -11.07
C GLU A 151 11.75 -3.20 -10.96
N HIS A 152 11.04 -2.68 -9.94
CA HIS A 152 9.59 -2.82 -9.77
C HIS A 152 9.09 -4.28 -9.82
N CYS A 153 9.87 -5.27 -9.35
CA CYS A 153 9.50 -6.69 -9.45
C CYS A 153 8.19 -7.04 -8.70
N TYR A 154 7.78 -6.20 -7.75
CA TYR A 154 6.54 -6.35 -6.99
C TYR A 154 5.29 -5.90 -7.77
N TRP A 155 5.46 -5.10 -8.83
CA TRP A 155 4.39 -4.41 -9.54
C TRP A 155 3.29 -5.35 -10.06
N PRO A 156 3.59 -6.54 -10.64
CA PRO A 156 2.54 -7.46 -11.07
C PRO A 156 1.57 -7.86 -9.95
N LEU A 157 2.10 -8.09 -8.74
CA LEU A 157 1.30 -8.49 -7.58
C LEU A 157 0.42 -7.33 -7.08
N VAL A 158 0.96 -6.11 -7.09
CA VAL A 158 0.22 -4.90 -6.72
C VAL A 158 -0.87 -4.58 -7.74
N SER A 159 -0.56 -4.71 -9.03
CA SER A 159 -1.50 -4.52 -10.13
C SER A 159 -2.67 -5.48 -10.03
N ASP A 160 -2.40 -6.77 -9.78
CA ASP A 160 -3.43 -7.78 -9.55
C ASP A 160 -4.31 -7.45 -8.34
N LEU A 161 -3.69 -7.06 -7.22
CA LEU A 161 -4.40 -6.67 -6.01
C LEU A 161 -5.34 -5.48 -6.29
N ASN A 162 -4.84 -4.45 -6.97
CA ASN A 162 -5.63 -3.28 -7.32
C ASN A 162 -6.79 -3.63 -8.26
N ASN A 163 -6.55 -4.51 -9.23
CA ASN A 163 -7.58 -5.01 -10.14
C ASN A 163 -8.71 -5.72 -9.37
N VAL A 164 -8.38 -6.63 -8.44
CA VAL A 164 -9.42 -7.34 -7.68
C VAL A 164 -10.12 -6.42 -6.67
N LEU A 165 -9.42 -5.46 -6.07
CA LEU A 165 -10.01 -4.46 -5.16
C LEU A 165 -10.90 -3.45 -5.88
N SER A 166 -10.78 -3.29 -7.21
CA SER A 166 -11.71 -2.47 -7.98
C SER A 166 -13.15 -3.02 -7.96
N HIS A 167 -13.32 -4.32 -7.67
CA HIS A 167 -14.63 -4.97 -7.56
C HIS A 167 -15.19 -4.82 -6.14
N ARG A 168 -16.39 -4.27 -6.00
CA ARG A 168 -16.99 -3.95 -4.70
C ARG A 168 -17.11 -5.16 -3.76
N PRO A 169 -17.61 -6.35 -4.19
CA PRO A 169 -17.73 -7.50 -3.30
C PRO A 169 -16.38 -7.94 -2.72
N VAL A 170 -15.31 -7.84 -3.51
CA VAL A 170 -13.95 -8.20 -3.10
C VAL A 170 -13.39 -7.18 -2.11
N ALA A 171 -13.55 -5.88 -2.36
CA ALA A 171 -13.13 -4.82 -1.44
C ALA A 171 -13.87 -4.87 -0.10
N VAL A 172 -15.18 -5.14 -0.12
CA VAL A 172 -15.96 -5.35 1.12
C VAL A 172 -15.42 -6.55 1.88
N LYS A 173 -15.13 -7.67 1.20
CA LYS A 173 -14.53 -8.85 1.83
C LYS A 173 -13.16 -8.52 2.44
N PHE A 174 -12.35 -7.71 1.76
CA PHE A 174 -11.06 -7.26 2.26
C PHE A 174 -11.20 -6.49 3.58
N MET A 175 -12.09 -5.49 3.62
CA MET A 175 -12.28 -4.63 4.81
C MET A 175 -13.07 -5.30 5.93
N SER A 176 -13.78 -6.39 5.65
CA SER A 176 -14.53 -7.15 6.66
C SER A 176 -13.68 -8.20 7.40
N ASP A 177 -12.49 -8.52 6.89
CA ASP A 177 -11.62 -9.55 7.46
C ASP A 177 -10.51 -8.92 8.30
N ASP A 178 -10.64 -9.04 9.62
CA ASP A 178 -9.70 -8.43 10.57
C ASP A 178 -8.27 -9.02 10.46
N ASN A 179 -8.12 -10.30 10.08
CA ASN A 179 -6.80 -10.89 9.89
C ASN A 179 -6.13 -10.33 8.63
N LEU A 180 -6.93 -10.09 7.59
CA LEU A 180 -6.44 -9.52 6.35
C LEU A 180 -6.01 -8.06 6.54
N LEU A 181 -6.78 -7.28 7.30
CA LEU A 181 -6.41 -5.93 7.71
C LEU A 181 -5.12 -5.92 8.53
N GLU A 182 -4.98 -6.81 9.53
CA GLU A 182 -3.74 -6.92 10.32
C GLU A 182 -2.52 -7.20 9.42
N MET A 183 -2.64 -8.16 8.50
CA MET A 183 -1.56 -8.48 7.56
C MET A 183 -1.26 -7.32 6.60
N TRP A 184 -2.30 -6.62 6.14
CA TRP A 184 -2.16 -5.46 5.25
C TRP A 184 -1.42 -4.32 5.93
N PHE A 185 -1.81 -3.96 7.15
CA PHE A 185 -1.12 -2.89 7.89
C PHE A 185 0.29 -3.31 8.33
N THR A 186 0.53 -4.60 8.61
CA THR A 186 1.90 -5.11 8.81
C THR A 186 2.74 -4.96 7.54
N PHE A 187 2.15 -5.17 6.36
CA PHE A 187 2.82 -4.95 5.08
C PHE A 187 3.11 -3.45 4.86
N LEU A 188 2.11 -2.57 5.05
CA LEU A 188 2.29 -1.12 4.93
C LEU A 188 3.35 -0.56 5.89
N ALA A 189 3.46 -1.11 7.10
CA ALA A 189 4.47 -0.71 8.07
C ALA A 189 5.91 -0.90 7.54
N MET A 190 6.15 -1.83 6.61
CA MET A 190 7.47 -2.00 5.97
C MET A 190 7.87 -0.81 5.09
N PHE A 191 6.91 0.00 4.65
CA PHE A 191 7.13 1.24 3.88
C PHE A 191 7.06 2.48 4.77
N GLN A 192 6.55 2.35 6.00
CA GLN A 192 6.40 3.46 6.93
C GLN A 192 7.77 3.90 7.47
N GLY A 193 8.19 5.10 7.09
CA GLY A 193 9.49 5.66 7.46
C GLY A 193 10.66 5.15 6.62
N MET A 194 10.41 4.57 5.44
CA MET A 194 11.48 4.12 4.53
C MET A 194 12.26 5.31 3.91
N ASN A 195 13.41 5.03 3.29
CA ASN A 195 14.25 6.04 2.62
C ASN A 195 14.48 7.29 3.47
N VAL A 196 15.07 7.10 4.67
CA VAL A 196 15.35 8.19 5.61
C VAL A 196 16.42 9.12 5.03
N ASN A 197 16.08 10.39 4.91
CA ASN A 197 16.95 11.44 4.40
C ASN A 197 17.66 12.12 5.56
N GLN A 198 18.95 12.37 5.38
CA GLN A 198 19.75 13.21 6.28
C GLN A 198 19.81 14.61 5.70
N ARG A 199 19.70 15.62 6.56
CA ARG A 199 19.81 17.02 6.15
C ARG A 199 21.26 17.36 5.89
N GLU A 200 21.59 17.59 4.62
CA GLU A 200 22.90 18.11 4.21
C GLU A 200 23.03 19.61 4.53
N MET A 201 24.05 19.97 5.32
CA MET A 201 24.27 21.34 5.80
C MET A 201 25.52 21.99 5.20
N THR A 202 26.37 21.22 4.51
CA THR A 202 27.70 21.65 4.08
C THR A 202 27.88 21.70 2.56
N GLN A 203 27.34 20.72 1.84
CA GLN A 203 27.54 20.61 0.38
C GLN A 203 26.19 20.60 -0.34
N HIS A 204 26.17 21.16 -1.54
CA HIS A 204 25.02 21.03 -2.43
C HIS A 204 24.93 19.60 -2.97
N VAL A 205 23.75 18.99 -2.86
CA VAL A 205 23.45 17.70 -3.47
C VAL A 205 23.07 17.94 -4.93
N GLU A 206 23.95 17.57 -5.85
CA GLU A 206 23.73 17.77 -7.30
C GLU A 206 22.77 16.74 -7.91
N TYR A 207 22.73 15.52 -7.37
CA TYR A 207 21.92 14.42 -7.88
C TYR A 207 21.30 13.62 -6.75
N GLU A 208 20.00 13.35 -6.85
CA GLU A 208 19.31 12.45 -5.93
C GLU A 208 19.59 10.98 -6.28
N PRO A 209 19.80 10.10 -5.29
CA PRO A 209 19.97 8.67 -5.53
C PRO A 209 18.73 8.03 -6.18
N ASN A 210 18.93 7.01 -7.01
CA ASN A 210 17.84 6.23 -7.61
C ASN A 210 16.88 5.60 -6.58
N THR A 211 17.27 5.52 -5.30
CA THR A 211 16.40 5.04 -4.20
C THR A 211 15.19 5.95 -3.98
N TYR A 212 15.28 7.25 -4.31
CA TYR A 212 14.15 8.17 -4.24
C TYR A 212 13.02 7.74 -5.17
N TYR A 213 13.34 7.48 -6.44
CA TYR A 213 12.36 7.03 -7.43
C TYR A 213 11.70 5.71 -6.98
N ALA A 214 12.51 4.73 -6.58
CA ALA A 214 12.01 3.45 -6.09
C ALA A 214 11.09 3.61 -4.86
N ALA A 215 11.43 4.49 -3.91
CA ALA A 215 10.62 4.72 -2.72
C ALA A 215 9.29 5.41 -3.05
N PHE A 216 9.29 6.46 -3.88
CA PHE A 216 8.07 7.15 -4.29
C PHE A 216 7.15 6.26 -5.13
N SER A 217 7.70 5.54 -6.12
CA SER A 217 6.92 4.59 -6.93
C SER A 217 6.29 3.52 -6.04
N ALA A 218 7.05 2.91 -5.14
CA ALA A 218 6.53 1.87 -4.25
C ALA A 218 5.44 2.39 -3.31
N GLU A 219 5.59 3.58 -2.73
CA GLU A 219 4.55 4.14 -1.87
C GLU A 219 3.27 4.49 -2.65
N LEU A 220 3.42 5.00 -3.88
CA LEU A 220 2.30 5.33 -4.74
C LEU A 220 1.54 4.06 -5.15
N GLU A 221 2.27 3.08 -5.67
CA GLU A 221 1.72 1.86 -6.25
C GLU A 221 1.26 0.86 -5.20
N ALA A 222 2.15 0.48 -4.28
CA ALA A 222 1.90 -0.61 -3.32
C ALA A 222 1.07 -0.17 -2.10
N SER A 223 0.88 1.13 -1.91
CA SER A 223 0.12 1.69 -0.79
C SER A 223 -1.01 2.62 -1.25
N ALA A 224 -0.72 3.71 -1.94
CA ALA A 224 -1.74 4.72 -2.22
C ALA A 224 -2.83 4.23 -3.18
N TYR A 225 -2.50 3.47 -4.22
CA TYR A 225 -3.52 2.94 -5.14
C TYR A 225 -4.48 1.94 -4.47
N PRO A 226 -4.02 0.90 -3.75
CA PRO A 226 -4.91 0.04 -2.97
C PRO A 226 -5.78 0.82 -1.97
N MET A 227 -5.24 1.86 -1.33
CA MET A 227 -6.00 2.74 -0.43
C MET A 227 -7.20 3.37 -1.15
N TRP A 228 -6.95 4.01 -2.30
CA TRP A 228 -8.00 4.66 -3.08
C TRP A 228 -9.00 3.66 -3.66
N ALA A 229 -8.54 2.48 -4.07
CA ALA A 229 -9.42 1.40 -4.52
C ALA A 229 -10.37 0.94 -3.42
N LEU A 230 -9.94 0.90 -2.15
CA LEU A 230 -10.83 0.58 -1.02
C LEU A 230 -11.80 1.72 -0.70
N VAL A 231 -11.29 2.96 -0.64
CA VAL A 231 -12.07 4.15 -0.27
C VAL A 231 -13.18 4.44 -1.28
N SER A 232 -12.96 4.17 -2.57
CA SER A 232 -13.96 4.41 -3.62
C SER A 232 -15.27 3.63 -3.42
N HIS A 233 -15.26 2.55 -2.63
CA HIS A 233 -16.44 1.76 -2.31
C HIS A 233 -17.20 2.25 -1.07
N LEU A 234 -16.66 3.20 -0.32
CA LEU A 234 -17.18 3.67 0.98
C LEU A 234 -18.04 4.94 0.84
N ILE A 235 -19.06 4.88 0.00
CA ILE A 235 -19.78 6.09 -0.47
C ILE A 235 -20.82 6.65 0.50
N ASP A 236 -21.31 5.85 1.45
CA ASP A 236 -22.41 6.23 2.34
C ASP A 236 -22.32 5.54 3.72
N SER A 237 -23.25 5.91 4.61
CA SER A 237 -23.34 5.42 5.98
C SER A 237 -23.58 3.92 6.12
N SER A 238 -24.05 3.21 5.08
CA SER A 238 -24.22 1.74 5.13
C SER A 238 -22.90 0.98 5.26
N SER A 239 -21.79 1.63 4.87
CA SER A 239 -20.45 1.04 4.88
C SER A 239 -19.60 1.51 6.06
N ILE A 240 -20.20 2.18 7.05
CA ILE A 240 -19.46 2.82 8.14
C ILE A 240 -18.71 1.84 9.03
N ASP A 241 -19.26 0.65 9.22
CA ASP A 241 -18.62 -0.40 10.02
C ASP A 241 -17.30 -0.87 9.38
N LEU A 242 -17.22 -0.88 8.04
CA LEU A 242 -15.98 -1.20 7.33
C LEU A 242 -14.91 -0.13 7.58
N THR A 243 -15.29 1.15 7.48
CA THR A 243 -14.38 2.26 7.76
C THR A 243 -13.86 2.22 9.19
N LYS A 244 -14.73 1.94 10.17
CA LYS A 244 -14.33 1.79 11.58
C LYS A 244 -13.33 0.65 11.79
N ARG A 245 -13.52 -0.50 11.13
CA ARG A 245 -12.57 -1.63 11.17
C ARG A 245 -11.21 -1.27 10.61
N VAL A 246 -11.18 -0.62 9.44
CA VAL A 246 -9.93 -0.16 8.81
C VAL A 246 -9.21 0.85 9.70
N LEU A 247 -9.93 1.84 10.23
CA LEU A 247 -9.34 2.85 11.12
C LEU A 247 -8.80 2.26 12.41
N THR A 248 -9.53 1.33 13.03
CA THR A 248 -9.08 0.64 14.24
C THR A 248 -7.78 -0.13 13.97
N SER A 249 -7.72 -0.90 12.88
CA SER A 249 -6.53 -1.66 12.49
C SER A 249 -5.35 -0.75 12.14
N CYS A 250 -5.61 0.37 11.45
CA CYS A 250 -4.61 1.37 11.10
C CYS A 250 -4.03 2.07 12.33
N LEU A 251 -4.90 2.42 13.30
CA LEU A 251 -4.51 3.07 14.54
C LEU A 251 -3.65 2.15 15.43
N ILE A 252 -3.95 0.85 15.46
CA ILE A 252 -3.09 -0.15 16.13
C ILE A 252 -1.71 -0.16 15.49
N ALA A 253 -1.64 -0.29 14.16
CA ALA A 253 -0.35 -0.29 13.45
C ALA A 253 0.43 1.01 13.58
N LEU A 254 -0.25 2.16 13.65
CA LEU A 254 0.37 3.47 13.91
C LEU A 254 0.98 3.54 15.31
N GLN A 255 0.27 3.08 16.34
CA GLN A 255 0.80 3.05 17.70
C GLN A 255 2.00 2.11 17.81
N ASP A 256 1.87 0.88 17.29
CA ASP A 256 2.97 -0.08 17.26
C ASP A 256 4.21 0.50 16.56
N TRP A 257 4.00 1.26 15.48
CA TRP A 257 5.08 1.92 14.76
C TRP A 257 5.71 3.09 15.53
N LEU A 258 4.89 3.95 16.17
CA LEU A 258 5.38 5.06 17.01
C LEU A 258 6.23 4.52 18.18
N ASP A 259 5.80 3.41 18.79
CA ASP A 259 6.56 2.72 19.81
C ASP A 259 7.86 2.13 19.23
N ALA A 260 7.81 1.54 18.03
CA ALA A 260 8.96 0.91 17.36
C ALA A 260 10.10 1.87 17.01
N ILE A 261 9.77 3.12 16.69
CA ILE A 261 10.75 4.18 16.43
C ILE A 261 11.06 5.01 17.69
N ASN A 262 10.53 4.61 18.85
CA ASN A 262 10.66 5.29 20.13
C ASN A 262 10.21 6.78 20.09
N PHE A 263 9.12 7.06 19.37
CA PHE A 263 8.46 8.37 19.34
C PHE A 263 7.39 8.45 20.44
N THR A 264 7.81 8.64 21.67
CA THR A 264 6.91 8.67 22.84
C THR A 264 6.52 10.08 23.28
N HIS A 265 7.22 11.10 22.78
CA HIS A 265 7.03 12.49 23.18
C HIS A 265 6.98 13.43 21.97
N PRO A 266 6.10 14.45 21.95
CA PRO A 266 5.99 15.42 20.86
C PRO A 266 7.27 16.19 20.53
N HIS A 267 8.13 16.35 21.53
CA HIS A 267 9.37 17.10 21.44
C HIS A 267 10.55 16.13 21.46
N MET A 268 11.15 15.86 20.29
CA MET A 268 12.44 15.17 20.20
C MET A 268 13.45 16.05 19.47
N ASN A 269 14.72 15.91 19.87
CA ASN A 269 15.85 16.71 19.39
C ASN A 269 16.59 16.08 18.20
N ASP A 270 15.91 15.40 17.29
CA ASP A 270 16.51 14.87 16.05
C ASP A 270 16.05 15.68 14.83
N SER A 271 16.67 16.85 14.67
CA SER A 271 16.32 17.84 13.65
C SER A 271 16.97 17.62 12.29
N MET A 272 17.63 16.49 12.07
CA MET A 272 18.46 16.28 10.87
C MET A 272 17.98 15.10 10.03
N GLN A 273 16.92 14.41 10.43
CA GLN A 273 16.41 13.22 9.77
C GLN A 273 14.96 13.38 9.38
N VAL A 274 14.62 12.90 8.20
CA VAL A 274 13.24 12.91 7.73
C VAL A 274 12.94 11.78 6.76
N SER A 275 11.78 11.15 6.90
CA SER A 275 11.20 10.32 5.84
C SER A 275 9.93 10.97 5.32
N PHE A 276 9.77 10.98 4.01
CA PHE A 276 8.56 11.46 3.34
C PHE A 276 7.48 10.36 3.21
N HIS A 277 7.85 9.12 3.51
CA HIS A 277 7.03 7.94 3.21
C HIS A 277 6.24 7.54 4.45
N LEU A 278 5.00 8.02 4.54
CA LEU A 278 4.11 7.86 5.71
C LEU A 278 2.76 7.21 5.35
N PRO A 279 2.76 6.01 4.73
CA PRO A 279 1.55 5.33 4.28
C PRO A 279 0.53 5.11 5.40
N LEU A 280 0.93 4.74 6.63
CA LEU A 280 -0.01 4.53 7.73
C LEU A 280 -0.72 5.84 8.12
N HIS A 281 -0.01 6.96 8.15
CA HIS A 281 -0.61 8.27 8.43
C HIS A 281 -1.57 8.66 7.30
N ARG A 282 -1.19 8.41 6.05
CA ARG A 282 -2.04 8.66 4.89
C ARG A 282 -3.33 7.86 4.98
N TYR A 283 -3.25 6.55 5.21
CA TYR A 283 -4.42 5.69 5.40
C TYR A 283 -5.34 6.21 6.51
N PHE A 284 -4.80 6.48 7.69
CA PHE A 284 -5.61 6.98 8.81
C PHE A 284 -6.32 8.29 8.46
N SER A 285 -5.60 9.26 7.87
CA SER A 285 -6.17 10.56 7.49
C SER A 285 -7.26 10.45 6.42
N VAL A 286 -7.06 9.61 5.40
CA VAL A 286 -8.01 9.46 4.28
C VAL A 286 -9.28 8.75 4.73
N PHE A 287 -9.16 7.65 5.47
CA PHE A 287 -10.34 6.93 5.97
C PHE A 287 -11.10 7.75 7.02
N MET A 288 -10.41 8.56 7.83
CA MET A 288 -11.05 9.49 8.75
C MET A 288 -11.83 10.59 8.01
N CYS A 289 -11.25 11.14 6.94
CA CYS A 289 -11.93 12.07 6.04
C CYS A 289 -13.20 11.46 5.45
N GLN A 290 -13.09 10.22 4.97
CA GLN A 290 -14.19 9.51 4.33
C GLN A 290 -15.35 9.30 5.32
N ALA A 291 -15.03 8.84 6.53
CA ALA A 291 -15.97 8.68 7.62
C ALA A 291 -16.79 9.96 7.90
N ILE A 292 -16.10 11.11 7.98
CA ILE A 292 -16.73 12.38 8.35
C ILE A 292 -17.52 12.96 7.18
N LYS A 293 -16.90 13.08 5.99
CA LYS A 293 -17.48 13.80 4.86
C LYS A 293 -18.59 13.03 4.15
N HIS A 294 -18.45 11.71 4.07
CA HIS A 294 -19.32 10.88 3.23
C HIS A 294 -20.19 9.90 4.02
N GLN A 295 -19.83 9.58 5.27
CA GLN A 295 -20.53 8.56 6.04
C GLN A 295 -21.18 9.10 7.33
N GLY A 296 -21.06 10.41 7.59
CA GLY A 296 -21.81 11.11 8.64
C GLY A 296 -21.31 10.88 10.07
N LEU A 297 -20.10 10.36 10.27
CA LEU A 297 -19.49 10.26 11.60
C LEU A 297 -19.08 11.65 12.10
N SER A 298 -19.28 11.91 13.39
CA SER A 298 -18.70 13.09 14.02
C SER A 298 -17.22 12.86 14.32
N LEU A 299 -16.44 13.96 14.38
CA LEU A 299 -15.02 13.90 14.70
C LEU A 299 -14.77 13.28 16.08
N GLN A 300 -15.63 13.54 17.06
CA GLN A 300 -15.44 13.03 18.43
C GLN A 300 -15.54 11.50 18.52
N GLU A 301 -16.30 10.87 17.61
CA GLU A 301 -16.48 9.41 17.60
C GLU A 301 -15.28 8.65 17.02
N ILE A 302 -14.37 9.34 16.33
CA ILE A 302 -13.30 8.71 15.55
C ILE A 302 -11.90 9.10 16.02
N LEU A 303 -11.78 10.14 16.84
CA LEU A 303 -10.50 10.59 17.35
C LEU A 303 -9.89 9.55 18.30
N PRO A 304 -8.59 9.26 18.15
CA PRO A 304 -7.87 8.45 19.13
C PRO A 304 -7.71 9.21 20.46
N PRO A 305 -7.28 8.52 21.54
CA PRO A 305 -6.89 9.16 22.79
C PRO A 305 -5.94 10.34 22.57
N ARG A 306 -6.07 11.39 23.38
CA ARG A 306 -5.40 12.69 23.14
C ARG A 306 -3.88 12.58 23.08
N ASP A 307 -3.30 11.76 23.93
CA ASP A 307 -1.87 11.43 23.97
C ASP A 307 -1.40 10.82 22.64
N VAL A 308 -2.09 9.78 22.16
CA VAL A 308 -1.80 9.13 20.88
C VAL A 308 -2.02 10.09 19.70
N LEU A 309 -3.15 10.82 19.70
CA LEU A 309 -3.47 11.81 18.68
C LEU A 309 -2.36 12.85 18.54
N THR A 310 -1.85 13.35 19.67
CA THR A 310 -0.77 14.33 19.69
C THR A 310 0.47 13.77 19.00
N LEU A 311 0.84 12.51 19.27
CA LEU A 311 1.99 11.87 18.62
C LEU A 311 1.79 11.72 17.10
N ILE A 312 0.62 11.21 16.68
CA ILE A 312 0.26 11.01 15.27
C ILE A 312 0.29 12.35 14.51
N MET A 313 -0.15 13.45 15.12
CA MET A 313 -0.14 14.78 14.50
C MET A 313 1.26 15.38 14.47
N MET A 314 2.01 15.25 15.57
CA MET A 314 3.31 15.91 15.71
C MET A 314 4.38 15.26 14.84
N HIS A 315 4.33 13.95 14.61
CA HIS A 315 5.33 13.27 13.80
C HIS A 315 5.41 13.85 12.36
N PRO A 316 4.32 13.94 11.56
CA PRO A 316 4.36 14.56 10.24
C PRO A 316 4.61 16.08 10.26
N LEU A 317 4.17 16.80 11.31
CA LEU A 317 4.41 18.25 11.43
C LEU A 317 5.90 18.57 11.52
N ARG A 318 6.71 17.67 12.08
CA ARG A 318 8.17 17.85 12.14
C ARG A 318 8.80 17.92 10.75
N VAL A 319 8.28 17.16 9.79
CA VAL A 319 8.70 17.21 8.37
C VAL A 319 8.49 18.63 7.79
N GLN A 320 7.44 19.34 8.20
CA GLN A 320 7.09 20.67 7.67
C GLN A 320 8.02 21.77 8.13
N CYS A 321 8.47 21.72 9.39
CA CYS A 321 9.41 22.71 9.90
C CYS A 321 10.77 22.66 9.18
N PHE A 322 11.05 21.61 8.39
CA PHE A 322 12.27 21.47 7.59
C PHE A 322 12.15 21.97 6.14
N HIS A 323 10.95 22.24 5.61
CA HIS A 323 10.77 22.64 4.20
C HIS A 323 9.83 23.84 4.01
N TRP A 324 10.40 24.97 3.60
CA TRP A 324 9.72 25.96 2.76
C TRP A 324 9.82 25.50 1.29
N PHE A 325 9.12 24.43 0.92
CA PHE A 325 8.88 24.06 -0.49
C PHE A 325 7.42 23.63 -0.66
N PRO A 326 6.69 24.14 -1.69
CA PRO A 326 5.23 24.10 -1.68
C PRO A 326 4.63 22.83 -2.29
N THR A 327 3.53 22.38 -1.66
CA THR A 327 2.30 21.87 -2.31
C THR A 327 2.33 20.64 -3.22
N PHE A 328 2.39 19.42 -2.67
CA PHE A 328 1.61 18.31 -3.27
C PHE A 328 1.33 17.14 -2.30
N ILE A 329 2.34 16.70 -1.54
CA ILE A 329 2.21 15.49 -0.69
C ILE A 329 1.45 15.75 0.62
N LEU A 330 1.47 17.00 1.08
CA LEU A 330 0.95 17.36 2.39
C LEU A 330 -0.42 18.04 2.35
N THR A 331 -0.80 18.61 1.22
CA THR A 331 -2.11 19.25 1.05
C THR A 331 -3.23 18.24 1.30
N ILE A 332 -3.05 16.96 0.98
CA ILE A 332 -4.10 15.97 1.25
C ILE A 332 -4.19 15.64 2.74
N THR A 333 -3.07 15.40 3.44
CA THR A 333 -3.10 15.05 4.87
C THR A 333 -3.47 16.26 5.75
N ILE A 334 -2.98 17.46 5.44
CA ILE A 334 -3.25 18.68 6.21
C ILE A 334 -4.54 19.37 5.81
N THR A 335 -4.94 19.44 4.53
CA THR A 335 -6.23 20.10 4.20
C THR A 335 -7.40 19.30 4.77
N ILE A 336 -7.27 17.98 4.96
CA ILE A 336 -8.28 17.15 5.63
C ILE A 336 -8.30 17.38 7.15
N ILE A 337 -7.13 17.40 7.80
CA ILE A 337 -7.04 17.57 9.26
C ILE A 337 -7.33 19.04 9.69
N SER A 338 -6.79 20.02 8.95
CA SER A 338 -6.92 21.43 9.26
C SER A 338 -8.30 22.01 8.93
N SER A 339 -9.01 21.52 7.91
CA SER A 339 -10.34 22.07 7.56
C SER A 339 -11.42 21.81 8.62
N HIS A 340 -11.17 20.96 9.63
CA HIS A 340 -12.07 20.78 10.77
C HIS A 340 -11.46 21.19 12.13
N LEU A 341 -10.14 21.23 12.28
CA LEU A 341 -9.50 21.81 13.48
C LEU A 341 -9.61 23.35 13.54
N ILE A 342 -9.85 24.03 12.41
CA ILE A 342 -10.09 25.49 12.36
C ILE A 342 -11.39 25.90 13.09
N SER A 343 -12.30 24.97 13.40
CA SER A 343 -13.44 25.24 14.28
C SER A 343 -13.08 25.35 15.77
N SER A 344 -11.89 24.89 16.19
CA SER A 344 -11.40 24.96 17.58
C SER A 344 -10.24 25.96 17.79
N HIS A 345 -9.98 26.80 16.78
CA HIS A 345 -8.82 27.70 16.71
C HIS A 345 -8.68 28.68 17.89
N ARG A 346 -9.73 28.89 18.70
CA ARG A 346 -9.67 29.80 19.87
C ARG A 346 -9.02 29.21 21.10
N ASP A 347 -8.93 27.88 21.23
CA ASP A 347 -8.35 27.25 22.42
C ASP A 347 -6.85 26.96 22.28
N MET A 348 -6.34 26.81 21.06
CA MET A 348 -4.91 26.58 20.78
C MET A 348 -4.06 27.85 20.82
N GLU A 349 -4.59 29.01 20.39
CA GLU A 349 -3.87 30.30 20.46
C GLU A 349 -3.55 30.72 21.90
N ARG A 350 -4.36 30.29 22.88
CA ARG A 350 -4.11 30.53 24.31
C ARG A 350 -2.99 29.67 24.90
N MET A 351 -2.61 28.55 24.29
CA MET A 351 -1.60 27.64 24.82
C MET A 351 -0.19 27.82 24.22
N SER A 352 -0.05 28.38 23.02
CA SER A 352 1.24 28.44 22.31
C SER A 352 1.82 29.84 22.13
N GLY A 353 1.04 30.91 22.30
CA GLY A 353 1.55 32.30 22.19
C GLY A 353 2.03 32.72 20.79
N VAL A 354 1.70 31.95 19.74
CA VAL A 354 2.11 32.24 18.35
C VAL A 354 0.89 32.55 17.49
N THR A 355 0.86 33.74 16.88
CA THR A 355 -0.15 34.18 15.91
C THR A 355 0.20 33.71 14.51
N TRP A 356 -0.69 32.95 13.86
CA TRP A 356 -0.53 32.50 12.47
C TRP A 356 -1.45 33.32 11.54
N ALA A 357 -0.89 33.85 10.44
CA ALA A 357 -1.63 34.64 9.47
C ALA A 357 -2.48 33.76 8.54
N THR A 358 -3.76 34.10 8.36
CA THR A 358 -4.72 33.40 7.51
C THR A 358 -4.43 33.64 6.02
N ILE A 359 -4.18 32.58 5.24
CA ILE A 359 -4.10 32.65 3.77
C ILE A 359 -5.47 32.30 3.19
N SER A 360 -6.07 33.24 2.45
CA SER A 360 -7.31 33.05 1.69
C SER A 360 -7.07 32.25 0.41
N LEU A 361 -7.82 31.17 0.20
CA LEU A 361 -7.80 30.37 -1.03
C LEU A 361 -8.75 30.95 -2.07
N THR A 362 -8.23 31.42 -3.21
CA THR A 362 -9.00 31.58 -4.45
C THR A 362 -8.91 30.30 -5.30
N PRO A 363 -9.97 29.88 -6.00
CA PRO A 363 -9.94 28.67 -6.82
C PRO A 363 -9.19 28.95 -8.13
N LEU A 364 -8.11 28.22 -8.41
CA LEU A 364 -7.49 28.17 -9.73
C LEU A 364 -8.22 27.12 -10.57
N GLY A 365 -8.82 27.58 -11.68
CA GLY A 365 -9.45 26.74 -12.69
C GLY A 365 -8.43 25.86 -13.40
N ILE A 366 -8.79 24.60 -13.59
CA ILE A 366 -8.04 23.62 -14.40
C ILE A 366 -8.47 23.85 -15.86
N SER A 367 -7.53 24.20 -16.73
CA SER A 367 -7.73 24.27 -18.18
C SER A 367 -7.36 22.93 -18.84
N ASP A 368 -8.25 22.44 -19.69
CA ASP A 368 -8.22 21.16 -20.44
C ASP A 368 -7.12 21.07 -21.53
N GLU A 369 -5.83 21.06 -21.17
CA GLU A 369 -4.75 20.91 -22.17
C GLU A 369 -3.90 19.63 -22.08
N PHE A 370 -4.16 18.72 -21.15
CA PHE A 370 -3.41 17.46 -21.04
C PHE A 370 -4.22 16.23 -21.47
N MET A 371 -4.66 16.20 -22.74
CA MET A 371 -5.19 14.96 -23.32
C MET A 371 -5.12 14.93 -24.85
N GLN A 372 -3.96 14.64 -25.45
CA GLN A 372 -3.85 13.88 -26.71
C GLN A 372 -2.46 13.20 -26.85
N PRO A 373 -2.39 11.89 -27.20
CA PRO A 373 -1.14 11.22 -27.51
C PRO A 373 -0.89 11.15 -29.03
N GLY A 374 0.33 11.48 -29.45
CA GLY A 374 0.91 11.00 -30.71
C GLY A 374 1.24 12.06 -31.76
N GLN A 375 2.51 12.48 -31.82
CA GLN A 375 3.13 12.88 -33.08
C GLN A 375 4.63 12.59 -33.06
N ARG A 376 5.06 11.79 -34.06
CA ARG A 376 6.45 11.43 -34.38
C ARG A 376 7.24 12.70 -34.74
N MET A 377 8.47 12.81 -34.24
CA MET A 377 9.49 13.63 -34.91
C MET A 377 10.32 12.74 -35.84
N ARG A 378 10.14 12.96 -37.15
CA ARG A 378 11.21 12.88 -38.15
C ARG A 378 11.72 14.31 -38.31
N ASP A 379 13.00 14.54 -38.07
CA ASP A 379 14.01 14.72 -39.13
C ASP A 379 15.40 14.47 -38.52
#